data_AF-A0A022Q8I7-F1
#
_entry.id   AF-A0A022Q8I7-F1
#
_cell.length_a   1.000
_cell.length_b   1.000
_cell.length_c   1.000
_cell.angle_alpha   90.00
_cell.angle_beta   90.00
_cell.angle_gamma   90.00
#
_symmetry.space_group_name_H-M   'P 1'
#
loop_
_entity.id
_entity.type
_entity.pdbx_description
1 polymer ?
#
loop_
_entity_poly.entity_id
_entity_poly.type
_entity_poly.pdbx_seq_one_letter_code
_entity_poly.pdbx_strand_id
1 'polypeptide(L)'
;MAEEMSHPSKYVKLTKEQAPMEDINPGELNQPIDVPQLHVVKCNECGQPLPESFQAPADEPWTTGIFECTNDTESCWMGLCCPCVLFGRNVEQMREVDTPWTGPCICHAIFVEGGIALAATTAALHGFIDPRTTCLVVEGLFFSWWMCGIYTGLVRQSLQKKYHLENSPCDPCMVHCCMHWCALCQEHRELKGRLLEETFEPMTIVNPPPVQQMNSASDSPLPRSTNGADQVHVEMQAL
;
A
#
# COMPACT_ATOMS: atom_id res chain seq x y z
N MET A 1 -22.96 -16.88 -35.27
CA MET A 1 -22.47 -15.72 -36.05
C MET A 1 -23.34 -14.54 -35.65
N ALA A 2 -22.71 -13.43 -35.28
CA ALA A 2 -23.24 -12.37 -34.40
C ALA A 2 -24.47 -11.62 -34.93
N GLU A 3 -25.40 -11.30 -34.04
CA GLU A 3 -26.40 -10.22 -34.22
C GLU A 3 -25.71 -8.88 -33.90
N GLU A 4 -25.54 -8.02 -34.91
CA GLU A 4 -25.28 -6.60 -34.70
C GLU A 4 -26.58 -5.88 -34.35
N MET A 5 -26.74 -5.48 -33.08
CA MET A 5 -27.76 -4.51 -32.67
C MET A 5 -27.31 -3.09 -33.07
N SER A 6 -27.71 -2.69 -34.27
CA SER A 6 -27.65 -1.30 -34.73
C SER A 6 -28.64 -0.45 -33.92
N HIS A 7 -28.12 0.44 -33.06
CA HIS A 7 -28.94 1.47 -32.43
C HIS A 7 -29.34 2.51 -33.48
N PRO A 8 -30.63 2.68 -33.83
CA PRO A 8 -31.03 3.65 -34.83
C PRO A 8 -30.86 5.05 -34.26
N SER A 9 -29.93 5.83 -34.82
CA SER A 9 -29.86 7.26 -34.56
C SER A 9 -31.15 7.91 -35.05
N LYS A 10 -31.96 8.38 -34.10
CA LYS A 10 -33.22 9.07 -34.39
C LYS A 10 -32.91 10.50 -34.80
N TYR A 11 -32.76 10.75 -36.10
CA TYR A 11 -32.63 12.11 -36.62
C TYR A 11 -33.95 12.86 -36.44
N VAL A 12 -33.92 13.92 -35.62
CA VAL A 12 -35.05 14.85 -35.49
C VAL A 12 -35.01 15.82 -36.65
N LYS A 13 -36.05 15.80 -37.50
CA LYS A 13 -36.18 16.72 -38.63
C LYS A 13 -36.75 18.04 -38.11
N LEU A 14 -35.92 19.07 -38.02
CA LEU A 14 -36.34 20.41 -37.58
C LEU A 14 -37.25 21.04 -38.64
N THR A 15 -38.52 21.23 -38.30
CA THR A 15 -39.46 22.04 -39.08
C THR A 15 -39.30 23.51 -38.73
N LYS A 16 -39.38 24.39 -39.74
CA LYS A 16 -39.05 25.83 -39.73
C LYS A 16 -39.83 26.69 -38.71
N GLU A 17 -40.77 26.11 -37.98
CA GLU A 17 -41.76 26.82 -37.17
C GLU A 17 -41.51 26.72 -35.66
N GLN A 18 -40.44 26.03 -35.22
CA GLN A 18 -40.09 25.89 -33.81
C GLN A 18 -38.63 26.28 -33.55
N ALA A 19 -38.37 27.57 -33.39
CA ALA A 19 -37.31 28.10 -32.52
C ALA A 19 -37.39 29.64 -32.47
N PRO A 20 -37.36 30.27 -31.28
CA PRO A 20 -36.77 31.59 -31.15
C PRO A 20 -35.32 31.50 -31.65
N MET A 21 -34.89 32.41 -32.52
CA MET A 21 -33.47 32.54 -32.88
C MET A 21 -32.71 32.99 -31.64
N GLU A 22 -32.16 32.05 -30.88
CA GLU A 22 -30.97 32.34 -30.07
C GLU A 22 -29.80 32.45 -31.05
N ASP A 23 -29.23 33.65 -31.14
CA ASP A 23 -28.07 33.93 -31.99
C ASP A 23 -26.88 33.09 -31.51
N ILE A 24 -26.58 32.02 -32.25
CA ILE A 24 -25.37 31.23 -32.04
C ILE A 24 -24.17 32.09 -32.43
N ASN A 25 -23.41 32.59 -31.45
CA ASN A 25 -22.23 33.40 -31.75
C ASN A 25 -21.13 32.51 -32.37
N PRO A 26 -20.48 32.94 -33.47
CA PRO A 26 -19.40 32.17 -34.10
C PRO A 26 -18.21 32.03 -33.14
N GLY A 27 -18.09 30.85 -32.53
CA GLY A 27 -17.07 30.53 -31.52
C GLY A 27 -17.56 29.62 -30.40
N GLU A 28 -18.86 29.64 -30.07
CA GLU A 28 -19.42 28.82 -28.98
C GLU A 28 -19.41 27.32 -29.30
N LEU A 29 -19.58 26.94 -30.57
CA LEU A 29 -19.57 25.54 -31.00
C LEU A 29 -18.18 24.89 -30.99
N ASN A 30 -17.11 25.70 -30.90
CA ASN A 30 -15.73 25.21 -30.77
C ASN A 30 -15.27 25.14 -29.31
N GLN A 31 -16.17 25.36 -28.34
CA GLN A 31 -15.82 25.15 -26.94
C GLN A 31 -15.63 23.65 -26.66
N PRO A 32 -14.57 23.26 -25.93
CA PRO A 32 -14.42 21.88 -25.48
C PRO A 32 -15.64 21.47 -24.67
N ILE A 33 -16.32 20.41 -25.08
CA ILE A 33 -17.38 19.79 -24.29
C ILE A 33 -16.70 19.16 -23.07
N ASP A 34 -16.99 19.68 -21.88
CA ASP A 34 -16.58 19.03 -20.64
C ASP A 34 -17.43 17.76 -20.47
N VAL A 35 -16.82 16.60 -20.70
CA VAL A 35 -17.47 15.31 -20.53
C VAL A 35 -17.10 14.82 -19.13
N PRO A 36 -18.03 14.76 -18.16
CA PRO A 36 -17.73 14.30 -16.80
C PRO A 36 -17.12 12.89 -16.76
N GLN A 37 -17.41 12.08 -17.78
CA GLN A 37 -16.86 10.73 -17.99
C GLN A 37 -15.35 10.71 -18.29
N LEU A 38 -14.70 11.86 -18.53
CA LEU A 38 -13.25 11.95 -18.75
C LEU A 38 -12.45 12.08 -17.45
N HIS A 39 -13.07 12.51 -16.34
CA HIS A 39 -12.42 12.69 -15.03
C HIS A 39 -12.48 11.45 -14.13
N VAL A 40 -12.84 10.29 -14.68
CA VAL A 40 -12.93 9.04 -13.90
C VAL A 40 -11.53 8.64 -13.46
N VAL A 41 -11.33 8.57 -12.13
CA VAL A 41 -10.08 8.07 -11.54
C VAL A 41 -9.91 6.62 -12.01
N LYS A 42 -8.76 6.32 -12.62
CA LYS A 42 -8.44 4.99 -13.15
C LYS A 42 -7.42 4.31 -12.25
N CYS A 43 -7.51 2.99 -12.14
CA CYS A 43 -6.47 2.20 -11.50
C CYS A 43 -5.16 2.33 -12.27
N ASN A 44 -4.05 2.58 -11.56
CA ASN A 44 -2.73 2.74 -12.16
C ASN A 44 -2.17 1.43 -12.77
N GLU A 45 -2.62 0.27 -12.29
CA GLU A 45 -2.13 -1.04 -12.78
C GLU A 45 -2.96 -1.57 -13.96
N CYS A 46 -4.28 -1.59 -13.83
CA CYS A 46 -5.17 -2.19 -14.83
C CYS A 46 -5.93 -1.18 -15.70
N GLY A 47 -5.84 0.12 -15.42
CA GLY A 47 -6.50 1.18 -16.18
C GLY A 47 -8.03 1.22 -16.07
N GLN A 48 -8.62 0.37 -15.22
CA GLN A 48 -10.06 0.30 -15.05
C GLN A 48 -10.59 1.54 -14.30
N PRO A 49 -11.80 2.02 -14.64
CA PRO A 49 -12.47 3.09 -13.91
C PRO A 49 -12.77 2.63 -12.48
N LEU A 50 -12.33 3.40 -11.50
CA LEU A 50 -12.59 3.15 -10.10
C LEU A 50 -13.99 3.67 -9.71
N PRO A 51 -14.69 3.01 -8.77
CA PRO A 51 -15.95 3.50 -8.23
C PRO A 51 -15.83 4.92 -7.68
N GLU A 52 -16.90 5.70 -7.72
CA GLU A 52 -16.94 7.06 -7.16
C GLU A 52 -16.74 7.07 -5.62
N SER A 53 -17.03 5.94 -4.97
CA SER A 53 -16.75 5.68 -3.56
C SER A 53 -15.33 5.21 -3.27
N PHE A 54 -14.48 5.04 -4.29
CA PHE A 54 -13.10 4.62 -4.09
C PHE A 54 -12.33 5.77 -3.46
N GLN A 55 -11.94 5.59 -2.21
CA GLN A 55 -10.87 6.36 -1.61
C GLN A 55 -9.60 5.55 -1.79
N ALA A 56 -8.58 6.19 -2.37
CA ALA A 56 -7.23 5.65 -2.25
C ALA A 56 -6.95 5.47 -0.75
N PRO A 57 -6.25 4.40 -0.34
CA PRO A 57 -5.82 4.26 1.04
C PRO A 57 -5.20 5.59 1.49
N ALA A 58 -5.78 6.20 2.52
CA ALA A 58 -5.28 7.46 3.04
C ALA A 58 -3.86 7.23 3.56
N ASP A 59 -3.02 8.26 3.48
CA ASP A 59 -1.71 8.23 4.12
C ASP A 59 -1.93 8.08 5.65
N GLU A 60 -1.83 6.85 6.16
CA GLU A 60 -1.95 6.51 7.56
C GLU A 60 -0.79 7.16 8.33
N PRO A 61 -1.06 7.87 9.43
CA PRO A 61 0.00 8.47 10.22
C PRO A 61 0.85 7.36 10.85
N TRP A 62 2.14 7.63 11.03
CA TRP A 62 3.01 6.76 11.82
C TRP A 62 2.45 6.61 13.23
N THR A 63 2.42 5.38 13.76
CA THR A 63 1.94 5.12 15.13
C THR A 63 2.80 5.78 16.20
N THR A 64 4.07 6.04 15.90
CA THR A 64 5.02 6.69 16.80
C THR A 64 5.87 7.72 16.07
N GLY A 65 6.26 8.77 16.79
CA GLY A 65 7.19 9.78 16.29
C GLY A 65 8.61 9.23 16.11
N ILE A 66 9.40 9.84 15.22
CA ILE A 66 10.78 9.41 14.96
C ILE A 66 11.70 9.56 16.17
N PHE A 67 11.46 10.54 17.04
CA PHE A 67 12.24 10.75 18.26
C PHE A 67 11.73 9.93 19.45
N GLU A 68 10.66 9.16 19.29
CA GLU A 68 10.08 8.36 20.38
C GLU A 68 10.76 7.00 20.53
N CYS A 69 12.06 6.89 20.19
CA CYS A 69 12.81 5.64 20.30
C CYS A 69 12.86 5.09 21.74
N THR A 70 12.77 5.95 22.75
CA THR A 70 12.79 5.58 24.18
C THR A 70 11.46 5.08 24.73
N ASN A 71 10.36 5.23 23.99
CA ASN A 71 9.02 4.89 24.48
C ASN A 71 8.78 3.37 24.52
N ASP A 72 9.58 2.60 23.77
CA ASP A 72 9.62 1.14 23.84
C ASP A 72 11.05 0.71 24.21
N THR A 73 11.23 0.34 25.47
CA THR A 73 12.55 -0.03 26.01
C THR A 73 13.11 -1.27 25.31
N GLU A 74 12.30 -2.25 24.93
CA GLU A 74 12.80 -3.46 24.26
C GLU A 74 13.31 -3.16 22.85
N SER A 75 12.52 -2.43 22.06
CA SER A 75 12.93 -1.99 20.72
C SER A 75 14.15 -1.06 20.78
N CYS A 76 14.22 -0.18 21.78
CA CYS A 76 15.36 0.71 22.02
C CYS A 76 16.64 -0.06 22.32
N TRP A 77 16.59 -1.04 23.24
CA TRP A 77 17.73 -1.87 23.59
C TRP A 77 18.16 -2.78 22.44
N MET A 78 17.20 -3.36 21.71
CA MET A 78 17.52 -4.18 20.54
C MET A 78 18.15 -3.35 19.42
N GLY A 79 17.63 -2.14 19.16
CA GLY A 79 18.21 -1.21 18.21
C GLY A 79 19.58 -0.71 18.63
N LEU A 80 19.85 -0.55 19.93
CA LEU A 80 21.14 -0.10 20.44
C LEU A 80 22.20 -1.20 20.43
N CYS A 81 21.86 -2.41 20.90
CA CYS A 81 22.83 -3.50 21.05
C CYS A 81 23.03 -4.31 19.75
N CYS A 82 21.98 -4.45 18.94
CA CYS A 82 21.99 -5.28 17.73
C CYS A 82 21.19 -4.61 16.58
N PRO A 83 21.57 -3.40 16.13
CA PRO A 83 20.86 -2.66 15.06
C PRO A 83 20.76 -3.45 13.76
N CYS A 84 21.79 -4.23 13.40
CA CYS A 84 21.81 -5.05 12.19
C CYS A 84 20.79 -6.21 12.22
N VAL A 85 20.58 -6.81 13.40
CA VAL A 85 19.58 -7.86 13.60
C VAL A 85 18.19 -7.25 13.51
N LEU A 86 17.98 -6.09 14.16
CA LEU A 86 16.72 -5.36 14.10
C LEU A 86 16.35 -5.02 12.64
N PHE A 87 17.29 -4.47 11.88
CA PHE A 87 17.10 -4.20 10.46
C PHE A 87 16.79 -5.48 9.66
N GLY A 88 17.54 -6.56 9.90
CA GLY A 88 17.30 -7.85 9.24
C GLY A 88 15.88 -8.38 9.48
N ARG A 89 15.40 -8.29 10.73
CA ARG A 89 14.04 -8.67 11.11
C ARG A 89 12.98 -7.78 10.47
N ASN A 90 13.21 -6.47 10.41
CA ASN A 90 12.28 -5.55 9.73
C ASN A 90 12.12 -5.92 8.25
N VAL A 91 13.23 -6.21 7.56
CA VAL A 91 13.20 -6.61 6.14
C VAL A 91 12.51 -7.95 5.94
N GLU A 92 12.75 -8.92 6.83
CA GLU A 92 12.07 -10.23 6.83
C GLU A 92 10.56 -10.06 7.01
N GLN A 93 10.12 -9.21 7.93
CA GLN A 93 8.70 -8.94 8.17
C GLN A 93 8.02 -8.21 7.01
N MET A 94 8.75 -7.36 6.29
CA MET A 94 8.19 -6.64 5.14
C MET A 94 8.05 -7.49 3.88
N ARG A 95 9.03 -8.37 3.61
CA ARG A 95 9.08 -9.12 2.36
C ARG A 95 8.17 -10.34 2.45
N GLU A 96 7.19 -10.40 1.54
CA GLU A 96 6.30 -11.57 1.38
C GLU A 96 7.01 -12.80 0.81
N VAL A 97 8.17 -12.60 0.19
CA VAL A 97 9.05 -13.67 -0.27
C VAL A 97 9.89 -14.14 0.90
N ASP A 98 9.97 -15.47 1.14
CA ASP A 98 10.79 -16.17 2.14
C ASP A 98 12.30 -15.83 2.06
N THR A 99 12.65 -14.57 2.29
CA THR A 99 14.02 -14.07 2.30
C THR A 99 14.48 -14.10 3.76
N PRO A 100 15.46 -14.92 4.12
CA PRO A 100 15.91 -15.01 5.50
C PRO A 100 16.49 -13.68 5.96
N TRP A 101 16.18 -13.28 7.20
CA TRP A 101 16.68 -12.04 7.83
C TRP A 101 18.21 -11.92 7.85
N THR A 102 18.94 -13.03 7.72
CA THR A 102 20.41 -13.09 7.80
C THR A 102 21.09 -12.31 6.69
N GLY A 103 20.56 -12.34 5.46
CA GLY A 103 21.15 -11.61 4.33
C GLY A 103 21.18 -10.09 4.55
N PRO A 104 20.01 -9.45 4.78
CA PRO A 104 19.95 -8.03 5.10
C PRO A 104 20.71 -7.67 6.38
N CYS A 105 20.69 -8.53 7.41
CA CYS A 105 21.46 -8.33 8.64
C CYS A 105 22.98 -8.27 8.39
N ILE A 106 23.53 -9.24 7.64
CA ILE A 106 24.97 -9.29 7.34
C ILE A 106 25.37 -8.07 6.51
N CYS A 107 24.57 -7.71 5.52
CA CYS A 107 24.80 -6.52 4.69
C CYS A 107 24.87 -5.25 5.56
N HIS A 108 23.88 -5.06 6.44
CA HIS A 108 23.83 -3.92 7.36
C HIS A 108 25.01 -3.90 8.33
N ALA A 109 25.34 -5.04 8.93
CA ALA A 109 26.48 -5.17 9.85
C ALA A 109 27.82 -4.81 9.18
N ILE A 110 28.03 -5.20 7.93
CA ILE A 110 29.28 -4.90 7.21
C ILE A 110 29.35 -3.42 6.83
N PHE A 111 28.30 -2.88 6.21
CA PHE A 111 28.37 -1.55 5.60
C PHE A 111 28.08 -0.40 6.58
N VAL A 112 27.26 -0.62 7.61
CA VAL A 112 26.96 0.39 8.64
C VAL A 112 27.91 0.23 9.82
N GLU A 113 27.77 -0.86 10.58
CA GLU A 113 28.55 -1.05 11.81
C GLU A 113 30.05 -1.20 11.51
N GLY A 114 30.40 -1.99 10.51
CA GLY A 114 31.77 -2.12 10.02
C GLY A 114 32.34 -0.81 9.47
N GLY A 115 31.52 -0.02 8.79
CA GLY A 115 31.89 1.32 8.31
C GLY A 115 32.19 2.30 9.45
N ILE A 116 31.36 2.33 10.48
CA ILE A 116 31.55 3.16 11.68
C ILE A 116 32.81 2.73 12.44
N ALA A 117 33.01 1.42 12.62
CA ALA A 117 34.20 0.88 13.28
C ALA A 117 35.49 1.23 12.53
N LEU A 118 35.46 1.13 11.19
CA LEU A 118 36.60 1.51 10.34
C LEU A 118 36.85 3.02 10.41
N ALA A 119 35.80 3.85 10.39
CA ALA A 119 35.91 5.30 10.53
C ALA A 119 36.52 5.69 11.88
N ALA A 120 36.04 5.11 12.99
CA ALA A 120 36.55 5.36 14.33
C ALA A 120 38.02 4.93 14.47
N THR A 121 38.38 3.76 13.93
CA THR A 121 39.77 3.26 13.95
C THR A 121 40.69 4.18 13.14
N THR A 122 40.23 4.63 11.96
CA THR A 122 40.99 5.55 11.11
C THR A 122 41.17 6.92 11.79
N ALA A 123 40.14 7.43 12.46
CA ALA A 123 40.23 8.67 13.23
C ALA A 123 41.18 8.55 14.44
N ALA A 124 41.15 7.42 15.16
CA ALA A 124 42.04 7.16 16.29
C ALA A 124 43.52 7.02 15.85
N LEU A 125 43.76 6.56 14.62
CA LEU A 125 45.08 6.33 14.04
C LEU A 125 45.50 7.41 13.02
N HIS A 126 44.84 8.57 13.01
CA HIS A 126 45.04 9.63 12.01
C HIS A 126 46.50 10.13 11.91
N GLY A 127 47.34 9.91 12.92
CA GLY A 127 48.78 10.23 12.89
C GLY A 127 49.71 9.12 12.42
N PHE A 128 49.22 7.88 12.27
CA PHE A 128 50.00 6.70 11.88
C PHE A 128 49.73 6.25 10.44
N ILE A 129 48.62 6.68 9.85
CA ILE A 129 48.18 6.29 8.51
C ILE A 129 48.63 7.33 7.49
N ASP A 130 49.21 6.90 6.38
CA ASP A 130 49.59 7.78 5.28
C ASP A 130 48.41 8.63 4.79
N PRO A 131 48.63 9.93 4.46
CA PRO A 131 47.56 10.84 4.06
C PRO A 131 46.82 10.39 2.79
N ARG A 132 47.50 9.68 1.87
CA ARG A 132 46.86 9.09 0.68
C ARG A 132 45.89 7.96 1.06
N THR A 133 46.28 7.10 2.00
CA THR A 133 45.43 6.01 2.49
C THR A 133 44.23 6.54 3.25
N THR A 134 44.43 7.56 4.10
CA THR A 134 43.33 8.24 4.80
C THR A 134 42.32 8.85 3.83
N CYS A 135 42.78 9.50 2.75
CA CYS A 135 41.90 10.06 1.72
C CYS A 135 41.05 8.97 1.04
N LEU A 136 41.67 7.85 0.64
CA LEU A 136 40.96 6.72 0.02
C LEU A 136 39.95 6.07 0.97
N VAL A 137 40.30 5.94 2.26
CA VAL A 137 39.40 5.40 3.27
C VAL A 137 38.20 6.32 3.47
N VAL A 138 38.42 7.63 3.57
CA VAL A 138 37.33 8.62 3.72
C VAL A 138 36.39 8.61 2.50
N GLU A 139 36.93 8.56 1.29
CA GLU A 139 36.12 8.44 0.06
C GLU A 139 35.29 7.16 0.07
N GLY A 140 35.92 6.01 0.36
CA GLY A 140 35.23 4.73 0.45
C GLY A 140 34.14 4.69 1.52
N LEU A 141 34.39 5.27 2.70
CA LEU A 141 33.41 5.39 3.77
C LEU A 141 32.22 6.26 3.36
N PHE A 142 32.46 7.37 2.67
CA PHE A 142 31.39 8.23 2.17
C PHE A 142 30.50 7.50 1.14
N PHE A 143 31.11 6.82 0.16
CA PHE A 143 30.35 6.04 -0.83
C PHE A 143 29.59 4.88 -0.18
N SER A 144 30.22 4.15 0.74
CA SER A 144 29.57 3.05 1.48
C SER A 144 28.39 3.55 2.30
N TRP A 145 28.57 4.65 3.06
CA TRP A 145 27.53 5.27 3.85
C TRP A 145 26.36 5.73 2.99
N TRP A 146 26.64 6.41 1.88
CA TRP A 146 25.63 6.88 0.93
C TRP A 146 24.82 5.72 0.36
N MET A 147 25.48 4.67 -0.13
CA MET A 147 24.81 3.51 -0.72
C MET A 147 23.95 2.77 0.31
N CYS A 148 24.42 2.67 1.56
CA CYS A 148 23.63 2.09 2.63
C CYS A 148 22.43 2.96 3.01
N GLY A 149 22.59 4.29 3.05
CA GLY A 149 21.50 5.24 3.25
C GLY A 149 20.42 5.13 2.18
N ILE A 150 20.79 4.96 0.91
CA ILE A 150 19.84 4.68 -0.18
C ILE A 150 19.14 3.35 0.07
N TYR A 151 19.88 2.27 0.33
CA TYR A 151 19.30 0.94 0.51
C TYR A 151 18.29 0.90 1.66
N THR A 152 18.64 1.47 2.81
CA THR A 152 17.75 1.58 3.97
C THR A 152 16.56 2.52 3.70
N GLY A 153 16.78 3.64 3.01
CA GLY A 153 15.71 4.53 2.56
C GLY A 153 14.72 3.87 1.59
N LEU A 154 15.20 3.03 0.66
CA LEU A 154 14.33 2.24 -0.23
C LEU A 154 13.48 1.24 0.54
N VAL A 155 14.07 0.59 1.54
CA VAL A 155 13.36 -0.33 2.43
C VAL A 155 12.27 0.41 3.22
N ARG A 156 12.55 1.61 3.74
CA ARG A 156 11.54 2.47 4.38
C ARG A 156 10.43 2.88 3.40
N GLN A 157 10.78 3.25 2.18
CA GLN A 157 9.77 3.56 1.15
C GLN A 157 8.91 2.35 0.81
N SER A 158 9.48 1.14 0.78
CA SER A 158 8.72 -0.09 0.62
C SER A 158 7.76 -0.31 1.78
N LEU A 159 8.16 -0.03 3.02
CA LEU A 159 7.28 -0.07 4.19
C LEU A 159 6.11 0.91 4.03
N GLN A 160 6.42 2.17 3.69
CA GLN A 160 5.42 3.23 3.53
C GLN A 160 4.43 2.90 2.42
N LYS A 161 4.91 2.36 1.30
CA LYS A 161 4.02 1.92 0.21
C LYS A 161 3.15 0.72 0.60
N LYS A 162 3.70 -0.24 1.36
CA LYS A 162 2.98 -1.45 1.77
C LYS A 162 1.84 -1.14 2.73
N TYR A 163 2.06 -0.22 3.68
CA TYR A 163 1.07 0.12 4.70
C TYR A 163 0.43 1.50 4.50
N HIS A 164 0.63 2.11 3.34
CA HIS A 164 0.14 3.45 3.00
C HIS A 164 0.48 4.50 4.07
N LEU A 165 1.71 4.50 4.59
CA LEU A 165 2.13 5.40 5.66
C LEU A 165 2.54 6.76 5.12
N GLU A 166 2.31 7.81 5.91
CA GLU A 166 2.69 9.17 5.59
C GLU A 166 4.20 9.30 5.31
N ASN A 167 4.54 10.15 4.34
CA ASN A 167 5.92 10.51 4.07
C ASN A 167 6.53 11.20 5.30
N SER A 168 7.74 10.79 5.67
CA SER A 168 8.46 11.46 6.75
C SER A 168 8.82 12.89 6.33
N PRO A 169 8.94 13.85 7.28
CA PRO A 169 9.19 15.26 7.00
C PRO A 169 10.56 15.53 6.34
N CYS A 170 11.43 14.53 6.24
CA CYS A 170 12.71 14.59 5.56
C CYS A 170 12.79 13.45 4.52
N ASP A 171 13.53 13.68 3.44
CA ASP A 171 13.81 12.63 2.44
C ASP A 171 14.29 11.34 3.13
N PRO A 172 13.79 10.15 2.75
CA PRO A 172 14.11 8.89 3.41
C PRO A 172 15.61 8.63 3.60
N CYS A 173 16.47 9.09 2.68
CA CYS A 173 17.92 8.96 2.82
C CYS A 173 18.49 9.85 3.93
N MET A 174 17.93 11.05 4.12
CA MET A 174 18.39 12.02 5.12
C MET A 174 18.07 11.55 6.54
N VAL A 175 16.93 10.86 6.70
CA VAL A 175 16.51 10.26 7.97
C VAL A 175 17.48 9.18 8.44
N HIS A 176 17.87 8.25 7.56
CA HIS A 176 18.85 7.22 7.92
C HIS A 176 20.29 7.74 8.00
N CYS A 177 20.59 8.91 7.43
CA CYS A 177 21.90 9.55 7.55
C CYS A 177 22.11 10.20 8.94
N CYS A 178 21.09 10.84 9.50
CA CYS A 178 21.22 11.57 10.76
C CYS A 178 20.62 10.84 11.97
N MET A 179 19.67 9.95 11.74
CA MET A 179 18.83 9.34 12.79
C MET A 179 18.64 7.84 12.57
N HIS A 180 19.68 7.17 12.07
CA HIS A 180 19.66 5.77 11.66
C HIS A 180 19.00 4.83 12.71
N TRP A 181 19.44 4.89 13.96
CA TRP A 181 18.91 4.06 15.05
C TRP A 181 17.43 4.33 15.36
N CYS A 182 17.05 5.61 15.36
CA CYS A 182 15.69 6.02 15.69
C CYS A 182 14.70 5.60 14.58
N ALA A 183 15.10 5.74 13.32
CA ALA A 183 14.33 5.29 12.17
C ALA A 183 14.11 3.77 12.20
N LEU A 184 15.15 2.98 12.47
CA LEU A 184 15.04 1.52 12.61
C LEU A 184 14.08 1.09 13.73
N CYS A 185 14.13 1.77 14.88
CA CYS A 185 13.23 1.49 16.00
C CYS A 185 11.78 1.84 15.64
N GLN A 186 11.56 2.98 14.96
CA GLN A 186 10.23 3.38 14.51
C GLN A 186 9.63 2.35 13.54
N GLU A 187 10.41 1.92 12.54
CA GLU A 187 10.00 0.91 11.56
C GLU A 187 9.68 -0.43 12.20
N HIS A 188 10.50 -0.86 13.16
CA HIS A 188 10.29 -2.11 13.88
C HIS A 188 8.97 -2.12 14.66
N ARG A 189 8.66 -1.02 15.35
CA ARG A 189 7.42 -0.89 16.12
C ARG A 189 6.20 -0.89 15.23
N GLU A 190 6.26 -0.18 14.10
CA GLU A 190 5.16 -0.16 13.13
C GLU A 190 4.89 -1.58 12.61
N LEU A 191 5.94 -2.30 12.20
CA LEU A 191 5.83 -3.69 11.74
C LEU A 191 5.27 -4.62 12.82
N LYS A 192 5.77 -4.51 14.06
CA LYS A 192 5.29 -5.31 15.19
C LYS A 192 3.82 -5.02 15.50
N GLY A 193 3.40 -3.76 15.45
CA GLY A 193 2.01 -3.35 15.68
C GLY A 193 1.04 -3.94 14.66
N ARG A 194 1.38 -3.85 13.37
CA ARG A 194 0.53 -4.36 12.27
C ARG A 194 0.43 -5.89 12.28
N LEU A 195 1.53 -6.60 12.58
CA LEU A 195 1.49 -8.07 12.72
C LEU A 195 0.59 -8.53 13.87
N LEU A 196 0.55 -7.78 14.97
CA LEU A 196 -0.34 -8.07 16.08
C LEU A 196 -1.79 -7.87 15.65
N GLU A 197 -2.12 -6.77 14.97
CA GLU A 197 -3.46 -6.49 14.43
C GLU A 197 -3.95 -7.61 13.50
N GLU A 198 -3.12 -8.04 12.53
CA GLU A 198 -3.43 -9.19 11.64
C GLU A 198 -3.68 -10.49 12.41
N THR A 199 -2.97 -10.71 13.51
CA THR A 199 -3.15 -11.91 14.35
C THR A 199 -4.44 -11.84 15.18
N PHE A 200 -4.88 -10.65 15.56
CA PHE A 200 -6.03 -10.45 16.44
C PHE A 200 -7.37 -10.34 15.72
N GLU A 201 -7.41 -10.19 14.40
CA GLU A 201 -8.67 -10.33 13.64
C GLU A 201 -9.04 -11.82 13.47
N PRO A 202 -10.04 -12.36 14.20
CA PRO A 202 -10.53 -13.69 13.90
C PRO A 202 -11.14 -13.65 12.49
N MET A 203 -10.56 -14.41 11.57
CA MET A 203 -11.03 -14.62 10.19
C MET A 203 -12.57 -14.52 10.14
N THR A 204 -13.10 -13.39 9.66
CA THR A 204 -14.54 -13.22 9.55
C THR A 204 -15.02 -14.19 8.49
N ILE A 205 -15.61 -15.31 8.90
CA ILE A 205 -16.26 -16.27 8.02
C ILE A 205 -17.42 -15.52 7.35
N VAL A 206 -17.18 -15.01 6.14
CA VAL A 206 -18.23 -14.55 5.25
C VAL A 206 -18.94 -15.79 4.76
N ASN A 207 -20.06 -16.13 5.39
CA ASN A 207 -20.90 -17.22 4.89
C ASN A 207 -21.34 -16.87 3.46
N PRO A 208 -21.17 -17.79 2.49
CA PRO A 208 -21.59 -17.52 1.13
C PRO A 208 -23.09 -17.21 1.12
N PRO A 209 -23.55 -16.24 0.30
CA PRO A 209 -24.97 -15.96 0.17
C PRO A 209 -25.71 -17.25 -0.20
N PRO A 210 -26.89 -17.50 0.38
CA PRO A 210 -27.65 -18.71 0.09
C PRO A 210 -27.87 -18.80 -1.42
N VAL A 211 -27.63 -19.98 -1.99
CA VAL A 211 -27.73 -20.23 -3.43
C VAL A 211 -29.11 -19.78 -3.90
N GLN A 212 -29.15 -18.68 -4.65
CA GLN A 212 -30.38 -18.14 -5.20
C GLN A 212 -30.83 -19.05 -6.34
N GLN A 213 -31.75 -19.97 -6.03
CA GLN A 213 -32.36 -20.83 -7.05
C GLN A 213 -33.31 -19.97 -7.90
N MET A 214 -32.98 -19.84 -9.19
CA MET A 214 -33.91 -19.29 -10.17
C MET A 214 -34.87 -20.39 -10.60
N ASN A 215 -36.05 -20.43 -9.98
CA ASN A 215 -37.12 -21.30 -10.44
C ASN A 215 -37.76 -20.67 -11.70
N SER A 216 -37.38 -21.16 -12.88
CA SER A 216 -38.05 -20.88 -14.15
C SER A 216 -39.33 -21.74 -14.27
N ALA A 217 -40.29 -21.48 -13.39
CA ALA A 217 -41.65 -21.99 -13.56
C ALA A 217 -42.58 -20.80 -13.79
N SER A 218 -42.97 -20.62 -15.05
CA SER A 218 -44.11 -19.82 -15.45
C SER A 218 -45.33 -20.31 -14.67
N ASP A 219 -45.91 -19.46 -13.82
CA ASP A 219 -47.36 -19.24 -13.79
C ASP A 219 -47.70 -18.14 -12.77
N SER A 220 -48.38 -17.13 -13.26
CA SER A 220 -49.30 -16.30 -12.49
C SER A 220 -50.60 -16.26 -13.30
N PRO A 221 -51.81 -16.10 -12.73
CA PRO A 221 -52.09 -15.53 -11.40
C PRO A 221 -53.21 -16.24 -10.59
N LEU A 222 -53.28 -16.03 -9.26
CA LEU A 222 -54.46 -15.44 -8.56
C LEU A 222 -54.32 -15.57 -7.02
N PRO A 223 -54.84 -14.61 -6.23
CA PRO A 223 -54.86 -14.70 -4.77
C PRO A 223 -56.12 -15.43 -4.28
N ARG A 224 -55.98 -16.30 -3.28
CA ARG A 224 -57.11 -16.71 -2.43
C ARG A 224 -56.66 -17.08 -1.02
N SER A 225 -57.44 -16.57 -0.08
CA SER A 225 -57.27 -16.58 1.37
C SER A 225 -57.62 -17.91 2.07
N THR A 226 -57.20 -17.98 3.34
CA THR A 226 -57.74 -18.71 4.51
C THR A 226 -57.42 -20.20 4.80
N ASN A 227 -56.76 -20.37 5.96
CA ASN A 227 -57.00 -21.28 7.12
C ASN A 227 -56.82 -22.81 7.03
N GLY A 228 -56.03 -23.33 7.98
CA GLY A 228 -56.39 -24.53 8.77
C GLY A 228 -55.48 -25.76 8.66
N ALA A 229 -54.82 -26.08 9.79
CA ALA A 229 -54.41 -27.39 10.32
C ALA A 229 -54.12 -28.58 9.37
N ASP A 230 -52.91 -29.15 9.43
CA ASP A 230 -52.60 -30.34 10.26
C ASP A 230 -51.17 -30.87 9.99
N GLN A 231 -50.58 -31.47 11.02
CA GLN A 231 -49.26 -32.12 11.05
C GLN A 231 -49.22 -33.35 10.10
N VAL A 232 -48.02 -33.77 9.67
CA VAL A 232 -47.42 -35.07 10.02
C VAL A 232 -45.99 -35.22 9.46
N HIS A 233 -45.14 -35.67 10.40
CA HIS A 233 -43.81 -36.26 10.39
C HIS A 233 -43.41 -37.13 9.17
N VAL A 234 -42.19 -36.96 8.65
CA VAL A 234 -41.51 -37.97 7.80
C VAL A 234 -40.05 -38.12 8.22
N GLU A 235 -39.75 -39.31 8.73
CA GLU A 235 -38.43 -39.86 9.04
C GLU A 235 -37.79 -40.39 7.73
N MET A 236 -36.49 -40.16 7.51
CA MET A 236 -35.80 -40.60 6.29
C MET A 236 -34.74 -41.63 6.65
N GLN A 237 -34.99 -42.89 6.28
CA GLN A 237 -34.07 -44.01 6.46
C GLN A 237 -33.22 -44.20 5.19
N ALA A 238 -31.91 -44.35 5.40
CA ALA A 238 -30.90 -44.48 4.34
C ALA A 238 -30.81 -45.91 3.79
N LEU A 239 -30.60 -46.00 2.47
CA LEU A 239 -29.80 -47.03 1.79
C LEU A 239 -29.14 -46.39 0.57
#